data_AF-A0A7S2IYU0-F1
#
_entry.id   AF-A0A7S2IYU0-F1
#
_cell.length_a   1.000
_cell.length_b   1.000
_cell.length_c   1.000
_cell.angle_alpha   90.00
_cell.angle_beta   90.00
_cell.angle_gamma   90.00
#
_symmetry.space_group_name_H-M   'P 1'
#
loop_
_entity.id
_entity.type
_entity.pdbx_description
1 polymer ?
#
loop_
_entity_poly.entity_id
_entity_poly.type
_entity_poly.pdbx_seq_one_letter_code
_entity_poly.pdbx_strand_id
1 'polypeptide(L)'
;MVKNSAFVFIKPHAVTDKVKELVKENLEKKGIEIKKEGSIEAAEIDKKMLIDKHYYAIAAKATLKKPSELPVPKDKFKEFFNVEWDDMIKEEKVFNAKDACEKLGIDADKLDGLWATAKKDKKLVKFGGGFYCGKLTKEGKGTYYVFNGF
;
A
#
# COMPACT_ATOMS: atom_id res chain seq x y z
N MET A 1 -13.42 -30.61 -4.51
CA MET A 1 -12.27 -29.92 -3.90
C MET A 1 -11.93 -28.71 -4.77
N VAL A 2 -11.89 -27.49 -4.23
CA VAL A 2 -11.53 -26.29 -5.01
C VAL A 2 -10.01 -26.23 -5.12
N LYS A 3 -9.47 -26.08 -6.34
CA LYS A 3 -8.03 -25.82 -6.55
C LYS A 3 -7.78 -24.32 -6.52
N ASN A 4 -7.00 -23.86 -5.54
CA ASN A 4 -6.57 -22.47 -5.49
C ASN A 4 -5.58 -22.17 -6.61
N SER A 5 -5.56 -20.94 -7.09
CA SER A 5 -4.62 -20.46 -8.10
C SER A 5 -4.08 -19.10 -7.69
N ALA A 6 -2.84 -18.80 -8.09
CA ALA A 6 -2.17 -17.55 -7.79
C ALA A 6 -1.40 -17.05 -9.02
N PHE A 7 -1.19 -15.74 -9.07
CA PHE A 7 -0.28 -15.10 -10.01
C PHE A 7 1.03 -14.76 -9.29
N VAL A 8 2.16 -15.13 -9.88
CA VAL A 8 3.50 -14.88 -9.35
C VAL A 8 4.31 -14.16 -10.43
N PHE A 9 5.01 -13.10 -10.07
CA PHE A 9 5.97 -12.43 -10.93
C PHE A 9 7.28 -12.19 -10.19
N ILE A 10 8.38 -12.25 -10.92
CA ILE A 10 9.71 -11.89 -10.40
C ILE A 10 9.91 -10.40 -10.64
N LYS A 11 10.33 -9.65 -9.61
CA LYS A 11 10.53 -8.20 -9.74
C LYS A 11 11.64 -7.89 -10.75
N PRO A 12 11.60 -6.72 -11.44
CA PRO A 12 12.57 -6.37 -12.47
C PRO A 12 14.04 -6.49 -12.05
N HIS A 13 14.40 -6.11 -10.82
CA HIS A 13 15.77 -6.22 -10.33
C HIS A 13 16.22 -7.66 -10.01
N ALA A 14 15.29 -8.62 -9.98
CA ALA A 14 15.54 -10.00 -9.60
C ALA A 14 15.34 -10.99 -10.76
N VAL A 15 14.93 -10.55 -11.95
CA VAL A 15 14.54 -11.42 -13.08
C VAL A 15 15.74 -11.98 -13.85
N THR A 16 16.56 -12.75 -13.14
CA THR A 16 17.70 -13.48 -13.71
C THR A 16 17.34 -14.95 -13.96
N ASP A 17 18.06 -15.64 -14.83
CA ASP A 17 17.77 -17.05 -15.12
C ASP A 17 17.91 -17.94 -13.88
N LYS A 18 18.90 -17.68 -13.03
CA LYS A 18 19.06 -18.36 -11.74
C LYS A 18 17.83 -18.20 -10.82
N VAL A 19 17.24 -17.01 -10.80
CA VAL A 19 16.04 -16.75 -9.97
C VAL A 19 14.80 -17.38 -10.59
N LYS A 20 14.67 -17.39 -11.92
CA LYS A 20 13.58 -18.11 -12.62
C LYS A 20 13.61 -19.60 -12.28
N GLU A 21 14.78 -20.22 -12.38
CA GLU A 21 15.00 -21.63 -12.03
C GLU A 21 14.69 -21.89 -10.54
N LEU A 22 15.24 -21.06 -9.64
CA LEU A 22 14.97 -21.17 -8.21
C LEU A 22 13.48 -21.12 -7.89
N VAL A 23 12.73 -20.18 -8.48
CA VAL A 23 11.28 -20.04 -8.25
C VAL A 23 10.54 -21.28 -8.75
N LYS A 24 10.86 -21.74 -9.98
CA LYS A 24 10.23 -22.92 -10.58
C LYS A 24 10.44 -24.16 -9.73
N GLU A 25 11.68 -24.47 -9.38
CA GLU A 25 11.99 -25.63 -8.53
C GLU A 25 11.28 -25.58 -7.19
N ASN A 26 11.21 -24.40 -6.55
CA ASN A 26 10.56 -24.28 -5.25
C ASN A 26 9.05 -24.49 -5.32
N LEU A 27 8.38 -23.99 -6.37
CA LEU A 27 6.95 -24.23 -6.56
C LEU A 27 6.68 -25.72 -6.79
N GLU A 28 7.45 -26.36 -7.67
CA GLU A 28 7.32 -27.79 -7.98
C GLU A 28 7.60 -28.68 -6.76
N LYS A 29 8.67 -28.39 -6.00
CA LYS A 29 9.00 -29.08 -4.73
C LYS A 29 7.88 -28.96 -3.68
N LYS A 30 7.03 -27.94 -3.77
CA LYS A 30 5.86 -27.74 -2.88
C LYS A 30 4.56 -28.29 -3.47
N GLY A 31 4.61 -29.00 -4.60
CA GLY A 31 3.44 -29.56 -5.28
C GLY A 31 2.56 -28.51 -5.94
N ILE A 32 3.10 -27.32 -6.22
CA ILE A 32 2.39 -26.25 -6.93
C ILE A 32 2.67 -26.38 -8.42
N GLU A 33 1.62 -26.60 -9.21
CA GLU A 33 1.71 -26.75 -10.66
C GLU A 33 1.77 -25.38 -11.36
N ILE A 34 2.77 -25.17 -12.22
CA ILE A 34 2.86 -23.99 -13.08
C ILE A 34 2.01 -24.22 -14.32
N LYS A 35 0.85 -23.56 -14.39
CA LYS A 35 -0.08 -23.67 -15.54
C LYS A 35 0.36 -22.88 -16.77
N LYS A 36 1.01 -21.74 -16.55
CA LYS A 36 1.47 -20.83 -17.61
C LYS A 36 2.61 -19.97 -17.06
N GLU A 37 3.64 -19.78 -17.88
CA GLU A 37 4.74 -18.86 -17.63
C GLU A 37 4.96 -17.95 -18.85
N GLY A 38 5.68 -16.84 -18.65
CA GLY A 38 5.95 -15.87 -19.70
C GLY A 38 6.76 -14.69 -19.21
N SER A 39 7.13 -13.81 -20.14
CA SER A 39 7.86 -12.57 -19.88
C SER A 39 7.02 -11.39 -20.36
N ILE A 40 7.12 -10.26 -19.66
CA ILE A 40 6.52 -8.99 -20.08
C ILE A 40 7.62 -7.94 -19.99
N GLU A 41 7.93 -7.33 -21.12
CA GLU A 41 8.95 -6.28 -21.19
C GLU A 41 8.50 -5.00 -20.48
N ALA A 42 9.44 -4.24 -19.93
CA ALA A 42 9.16 -3.00 -19.23
C ALA A 42 8.35 -2.02 -20.10
N ALA A 43 8.70 -1.88 -21.37
CA ALA A 43 7.98 -1.02 -22.31
C ALA A 43 6.50 -1.43 -22.49
N GLU A 44 6.19 -2.72 -22.42
CA GLU A 44 4.81 -3.21 -22.48
C GLU A 44 4.06 -2.98 -21.15
N ILE A 45 4.75 -3.19 -20.03
CA ILE A 45 4.21 -2.88 -18.69
C ILE A 45 3.79 -1.42 -18.62
N ASP A 46 4.66 -0.51 -19.05
CA ASP A 46 4.42 0.93 -19.05
C ASP A 46 3.28 1.31 -20.00
N LYS A 47 3.35 0.85 -21.26
CA LYS A 47 2.33 1.12 -22.27
C LYS A 47 0.93 0.67 -21.85
N LYS A 48 0.83 -0.49 -21.19
CA LYS A 48 -0.44 -1.06 -20.73
C LYS A 48 -0.81 -0.64 -19.30
N MET A 49 0.05 0.10 -18.62
CA MET A 49 -0.10 0.51 -17.22
C MET A 49 -0.39 -0.69 -16.31
N LEU A 50 0.32 -1.81 -16.52
CA LEU A 50 -0.02 -3.07 -15.85
C LEU A 50 0.20 -3.00 -14.33
N ILE A 51 1.29 -2.35 -13.91
CA ILE A 51 1.58 -2.14 -12.49
C ILE A 51 0.57 -1.16 -11.88
N ASP A 52 0.27 -0.06 -12.58
CA ASP A 52 -0.72 0.92 -12.11
C ASP A 52 -2.09 0.29 -11.97
N LYS A 53 -2.51 -0.56 -12.91
CA LYS A 53 -3.78 -1.29 -12.85
C LYS A 53 -3.77 -2.34 -11.74
N HIS A 54 -2.70 -3.12 -11.62
CA HIS A 54 -2.57 -4.16 -10.62
C HIS A 54 -2.61 -3.58 -9.19
N TYR A 55 -1.96 -2.43 -8.98
CA TYR A 55 -1.94 -1.71 -7.71
C TYR A 55 -2.91 -0.52 -7.65
N TYR A 56 -3.83 -0.38 -8.61
CA TYR A 56 -4.71 0.78 -8.71
C TYR A 56 -5.50 1.00 -7.43
N ALA A 57 -6.01 -0.07 -6.83
CA ALA A 57 -6.76 0.01 -5.59
C ALA A 57 -5.93 0.54 -4.40
N ILE A 58 -4.60 0.44 -4.45
CA ILE A 58 -3.69 0.99 -3.44
C ILE A 58 -3.34 2.44 -3.80
N ALA A 59 -2.91 2.66 -5.04
CA ALA A 59 -2.50 3.97 -5.55
C ALA A 59 -3.66 4.97 -5.48
N ALA A 60 -4.86 4.59 -5.92
CA ALA A 60 -6.05 5.43 -5.87
C ALA A 60 -6.40 5.87 -4.44
N LYS A 61 -6.18 5.02 -3.43
CA LYS A 61 -6.39 5.39 -2.02
C LYS A 61 -5.33 6.33 -1.48
N ALA A 62 -4.11 6.28 -2.03
CA ALA A 62 -3.00 7.12 -1.63
C ALA A 62 -3.02 8.50 -2.32
N THR A 63 -3.58 8.60 -3.54
CA THR A 63 -3.40 9.83 -4.36
C THR A 63 -4.66 10.40 -5.00
N LEU A 64 -5.73 9.61 -5.18
CA LEU A 64 -6.92 10.04 -5.95
C LEU A 64 -8.14 10.24 -5.08
N LYS A 65 -8.45 9.27 -4.21
CA LYS A 65 -9.63 9.28 -3.35
C LYS A 65 -9.39 10.10 -2.10
N LYS A 66 -10.37 10.89 -1.70
CA LYS A 66 -10.40 11.54 -0.39
C LYS A 66 -10.72 10.51 0.70
N PRO A 67 -10.28 10.73 1.95
CA PRO A 67 -10.57 9.83 3.06
C PRO A 67 -12.06 9.51 3.25
N SER A 68 -12.95 10.47 2.97
CA SER A 68 -14.40 10.28 3.01
C SER A 68 -14.95 9.29 1.98
N GLU A 69 -14.19 8.97 0.94
CA GLU A 69 -14.55 8.02 -0.13
C GLU A 69 -13.94 6.62 0.10
N LEU A 70 -13.22 6.44 1.21
CA LEU A 70 -12.56 5.18 1.55
C LEU A 70 -13.48 4.31 2.43
N PRO A 71 -13.50 2.98 2.21
CA PRO A 71 -14.28 2.07 3.05
C PRO A 71 -13.53 1.79 4.37
N VAL A 72 -13.39 2.82 5.20
CA VAL A 72 -12.68 2.75 6.48
C VAL A 72 -13.53 1.95 7.49
N PRO A 73 -13.01 0.87 8.08
CA PRO A 73 -13.68 0.20 9.19
C PRO A 73 -13.59 1.08 10.44
N LYS A 74 -14.64 1.88 10.69
CA LYS A 74 -14.65 2.91 11.76
C LYS A 74 -14.35 2.33 13.14
N ASP A 75 -14.91 1.17 13.47
CA ASP A 75 -14.68 0.51 14.76
C ASP A 75 -13.20 0.18 14.98
N LYS A 76 -12.54 -0.37 13.94
CA LYS A 76 -11.11 -0.69 13.98
C LYS A 76 -10.24 0.56 14.02
N PHE A 77 -10.66 1.64 13.35
CA PHE A 77 -9.98 2.94 13.44
C PHE A 77 -10.04 3.48 14.86
N LYS A 78 -11.23 3.48 15.48
CA LYS A 78 -11.46 3.92 16.85
C LYS A 78 -10.70 3.06 17.86
N GLU A 79 -10.81 1.73 17.77
CA GLU A 79 -10.10 0.81 18.67
C GLU A 79 -8.59 1.05 18.66
N PHE A 80 -8.02 1.28 17.48
CA PHE A 80 -6.57 1.45 17.35
C PHE A 80 -6.08 2.85 17.75
N PHE A 81 -6.79 3.90 17.33
CA PHE A 81 -6.33 5.29 17.52
C PHE A 81 -6.96 6.00 18.71
N ASN A 82 -7.96 5.39 19.34
CA ASN A 82 -8.77 5.94 20.43
C ASN A 82 -9.38 7.32 20.10
N VAL A 83 -9.85 7.48 18.87
CA VAL A 83 -10.54 8.68 18.37
C VAL A 83 -11.67 8.28 17.43
N GLU A 84 -12.73 9.10 17.35
CA GLU A 84 -13.84 8.86 16.43
C GLU A 84 -13.47 9.25 15.00
N TRP A 85 -13.83 8.39 14.04
CA TRP A 85 -13.58 8.65 12.63
C TRP A 85 -14.26 9.92 12.14
N ASP A 86 -15.53 10.11 12.51
CA ASP A 86 -16.33 11.23 12.02
C ASP A 86 -15.83 12.58 12.57
N ASP A 87 -15.22 12.58 13.76
CA ASP A 87 -14.60 13.78 14.33
C ASP A 87 -13.28 14.09 13.61
N MET A 88 -12.47 13.09 13.27
CA MET A 88 -11.23 13.32 12.52
C MET A 88 -11.47 13.80 11.09
N ILE A 89 -12.61 13.43 10.48
CA ILE A 89 -13.08 14.00 9.21
C ILE A 89 -13.46 15.47 9.40
N LYS A 90 -14.30 15.79 10.39
CA LYS A 90 -14.75 17.17 10.66
C LYS A 90 -13.59 18.11 11.02
N GLU A 91 -12.61 17.61 11.77
CA GLU A 91 -11.41 18.35 12.17
C GLU A 91 -10.35 18.45 11.05
N GLU A 92 -10.62 17.92 9.86
CA GLU A 92 -9.68 17.86 8.73
C GLU A 92 -8.33 17.25 9.13
N LYS A 93 -8.36 16.15 9.90
CA LYS A 93 -7.16 15.45 10.38
C LYS A 93 -6.82 14.18 9.63
N VAL A 94 -7.63 13.78 8.67
CA VAL A 94 -7.42 12.57 7.85
C VAL A 94 -7.07 12.97 6.42
N PHE A 95 -6.08 12.29 5.83
CA PHE A 95 -5.60 12.60 4.48
C PHE A 95 -5.15 11.34 3.75
N ASN A 96 -5.27 11.31 2.42
CA ASN A 96 -4.46 10.39 1.63
C ASN A 96 -2.99 10.88 1.61
N ALA A 97 -2.06 10.08 1.08
CA ALA A 97 -0.64 10.43 1.04
C ALA A 97 -0.38 11.75 0.29
N LYS A 98 -1.00 11.95 -0.87
CA LYS A 98 -0.82 13.16 -1.68
C LYS A 98 -1.28 14.42 -0.93
N ASP A 99 -2.49 14.40 -0.40
CA ASP A 99 -3.08 15.52 0.35
C ASP A 99 -2.29 15.78 1.65
N ALA A 100 -1.73 14.73 2.26
CA ALA A 100 -0.87 14.88 3.44
C ALA A 100 0.43 15.62 3.09
N CYS A 101 1.06 15.30 1.96
CA CYS A 101 2.22 16.05 1.45
C CYS A 101 1.87 17.54 1.29
N GLU A 102 0.74 17.85 0.67
CA GLU A 102 0.25 19.22 0.48
C GLU A 102 -0.01 19.93 1.83
N LYS A 103 -0.75 19.29 2.75
CA LYS A 103 -1.10 19.84 4.08
C LYS A 103 0.14 20.09 4.94
N LEU A 104 1.12 19.19 4.88
CA LEU A 104 2.34 19.26 5.69
C LEU A 104 3.43 20.10 5.04
N GLY A 105 3.32 20.42 3.74
CA GLY A 105 4.36 21.08 2.97
C GLY A 105 5.63 20.23 2.88
N ILE A 106 5.47 18.95 2.52
CA ILE A 106 6.58 17.99 2.38
C ILE A 106 6.48 17.23 1.06
N ASP A 107 7.61 16.69 0.62
CA ASP A 107 7.70 15.75 -0.50
C ASP A 107 7.42 14.31 -0.03
N ALA A 108 7.33 13.39 -1.01
CA ALA A 108 7.05 11.98 -0.76
C ALA A 108 8.12 11.30 0.11
N ASP A 109 9.40 11.65 -0.08
CA ASP A 109 10.51 11.06 0.69
C ASP A 109 10.41 11.43 2.18
N LYS A 110 10.08 12.68 2.49
CA LYS A 110 9.82 13.10 3.88
C LYS A 110 8.57 12.45 4.46
N LEU A 111 7.52 12.27 3.65
CA LEU A 111 6.32 11.56 4.12
C LEU A 111 6.66 10.10 4.45
N ASP A 112 7.43 9.42 3.60
CA ASP A 112 7.90 8.05 3.86
C ASP A 112 8.76 7.98 5.13
N GLY A 113 9.60 8.98 5.39
CA GLY A 113 10.34 9.09 6.66
C GLY A 113 9.42 9.17 7.90
N LEU A 114 8.37 10.00 7.84
CA LEU A 114 7.35 10.08 8.91
C LEU A 114 6.60 8.77 9.05
N TRP A 115 6.28 8.12 7.93
CA TRP A 115 5.62 6.82 7.90
C TRP A 115 6.47 5.72 8.51
N ALA A 116 7.75 5.65 8.16
CA ALA A 116 8.72 4.71 8.72
C ALA A 116 8.86 4.90 10.24
N THR A 117 8.83 6.15 10.72
CA THR A 117 8.84 6.47 12.15
C THR A 117 7.56 5.97 12.83
N ALA A 118 6.39 6.28 12.26
CA ALA A 118 5.11 5.78 12.77
C ALA A 118 5.04 4.25 12.76
N LYS A 119 5.62 3.58 11.76
CA LYS A 119 5.74 2.12 11.70
C LYS A 119 6.56 1.57 12.87
N LYS A 120 7.72 2.16 13.14
CA LYS A 120 8.59 1.77 14.27
C LYS A 120 7.87 1.97 15.61
N ASP A 121 7.13 3.06 15.74
CA ASP A 121 6.34 3.41 16.92
C ASP A 121 5.03 2.61 17.06
N LYS A 122 4.75 1.67 16.15
CA LYS A 122 3.50 0.89 16.10
C LYS A 122 2.25 1.77 16.02
N LYS A 123 2.35 2.91 15.32
CA LYS A 123 1.27 3.88 15.05
C LYS A 123 0.59 3.67 13.69
N LEU A 124 0.76 2.49 13.09
CA LEU A 124 0.11 2.10 11.84
C LEU A 124 -0.89 0.98 12.07
N VAL A 125 -2.11 1.14 11.53
CA VAL A 125 -3.12 0.09 11.48
C VAL A 125 -3.28 -0.40 10.04
N LYS A 126 -3.38 -1.72 9.89
CA LYS A 126 -3.71 -2.37 8.61
C LYS A 126 -5.19 -2.72 8.60
N PHE A 127 -5.96 -2.14 7.69
CA PHE A 127 -7.38 -2.46 7.52
C PHE A 127 -7.61 -3.67 6.61
N GLY A 128 -6.78 -3.86 5.59
CA GLY A 128 -6.91 -4.96 4.64
C GLY A 128 -5.85 -4.89 3.55
N GLY A 129 -5.96 -5.70 2.48
CA GLY A 129 -5.00 -5.78 1.38
C GLY A 129 -4.55 -4.41 0.86
N GLY A 130 -3.31 -4.03 1.16
CA GLY A 130 -2.72 -2.75 0.74
C GLY A 130 -3.37 -1.50 1.33
N PHE A 131 -4.19 -1.61 2.39
CA PHE A 131 -4.93 -0.50 2.98
C PHE A 131 -4.50 -0.26 4.42
N TYR A 132 -3.74 0.82 4.61
CA TYR A 132 -3.10 1.18 5.87
C TYR A 132 -3.43 2.63 6.24
N CYS A 133 -3.47 2.90 7.54
CA CYS A 133 -3.54 4.26 8.07
C CYS A 133 -2.47 4.44 9.14
N GLY A 134 -1.78 5.57 9.11
CA GLY A 134 -0.75 5.94 10.08
C GLY A 134 -1.07 7.21 10.81
N LYS A 135 -0.84 7.23 12.13
CA LYS A 135 -0.86 8.45 12.93
C LYS A 135 0.51 9.12 12.82
N LEU A 136 0.60 10.14 11.96
CA LEU A 136 1.81 10.89 11.68
C LEU A 136 1.78 12.21 12.47
N THR A 137 2.91 12.57 13.08
CA THR A 137 3.06 13.84 13.78
C THR A 137 4.21 14.61 13.13
N LYS A 138 3.96 15.87 12.79
CA LYS A 138 4.99 16.81 12.35
C LYS A 138 5.03 17.98 13.32
N GLU A 139 6.24 18.26 13.84
CA GLU A 139 6.46 19.37 14.76
C GLU A 139 5.97 20.69 14.16
N GLY A 140 5.25 21.49 14.96
CA GLY A 140 4.64 22.76 14.53
C GLY A 140 3.45 22.65 13.55
N LYS A 141 3.06 21.45 13.10
CA LYS A 141 1.90 21.22 12.22
C LYS A 141 0.81 20.38 12.88
N GLY A 142 1.17 19.49 13.81
CA GLY A 142 0.21 18.67 14.56
C GLY A 142 0.23 17.21 14.15
N THR A 143 -0.87 16.51 14.47
CA THR A 143 -1.02 15.08 14.26
C THR A 143 -2.15 14.79 13.28
N TYR A 144 -1.87 13.90 12.33
CA TYR A 144 -2.73 13.55 11.22
C TYR A 144 -2.80 12.05 11.00
N TYR A 145 -3.89 11.58 10.41
CA TYR A 145 -4.16 10.18 10.10
C TYR A 145 -4.07 10.01 8.59
N VAL A 146 -2.93 9.47 8.13
CA VAL A 146 -2.58 9.44 6.72
C VAL A 146 -2.76 8.02 6.17
N PHE A 147 -3.41 7.90 5.01
CA PHE A 147 -3.60 6.64 4.33
C PHE A 147 -2.49 6.37 3.33
N ASN A 148 -1.88 5.18 3.42
CA ASN A 148 -0.85 4.68 2.50
C ASN A 148 0.28 5.69 2.19
N GLY A 149 0.92 6.25 3.22
CA GLY A 149 2.02 7.23 3.08
C GLY A 149 3.39 6.61 2.83
N PHE A 150 3.46 5.51 2.08
CA PHE A 150 4.66 4.75 1.74
C PHE A 150 4.78 4.55 0.22
#